data_AF-A0A8H6MR27-F1
#
_entry.id   AF-A0A8H6MR27-F1
#
_cell.length_a   1.000
_cell.length_b   1.000
_cell.length_c   1.000
_cell.angle_alpha   90.00
_cell.angle_beta   90.00
_cell.angle_gamma   90.00
#
_symmetry.space_group_name_H-M   'P 1'
#
loop_
_entity.id
_entity.type
_entity.pdbx_description
1 polymer ?
#
loop_
_entity_poly.entity_id
_entity_poly.type
_entity_poly.pdbx_seq_one_letter_code
_entity_poly.pdbx_strand_id
1 'polypeptide(L)'
;MTVLTPTKGTDSSLYPIPPGLHSIPLDQLDLRPDAKIDNAITNPPPVTSAKNLWFFWNAGYDNLHPYAKRNVRTWHRRFSPQGWTVRVVDLEPHSPGYIGNWIDLQDPDVVPDAFREGTLDGEFAKQHYSDLVRFPLLVKYGGIYTDVGFMQIGDLDRLWNETIANSESPYEVLSYTPDHGKAYGLMNYFIGGLPGNPFWQACQELFIELWKGKTNTEGLHAHPLLRGIPLLGQTFTQAGNAGFSEKLTDYITQGQVITMVMSIVDDERDWNGPAYTTEKIFAPDYMVGSQLINEYTSWNGVKAFELMSQSLPESGSVESEDQKLARTIVEDCFKRSFGFKLAHGLILQVFGDTLGSLWRKHEGSDNVPGTYAHWLRYGMERWCPDHLPETEVFERLEPVKTGPLLRDE
;
A
#
# COMPACT_ATOMS: atom_id res chain seq x y z
N MET A 1 31.41 -32.07 0.15
CA MET A 1 30.40 -31.07 -0.26
C MET A 1 30.56 -30.87 -1.75
N THR A 2 29.70 -31.51 -2.54
CA THR A 2 29.78 -31.46 -4.00
C THR A 2 28.85 -30.35 -4.46
N VAL A 3 29.43 -29.30 -5.02
CA VAL A 3 28.71 -28.16 -5.61
C VAL A 3 28.07 -28.66 -6.90
N LEU A 4 26.74 -28.71 -6.93
CA LEU A 4 25.98 -28.96 -8.16
C LEU A 4 25.84 -27.65 -8.92
N THR A 5 26.52 -27.54 -10.06
CA THR A 5 26.23 -26.54 -11.10
C THR A 5 24.86 -26.82 -11.73
N PRO A 6 23.96 -25.83 -11.89
CA PRO A 6 22.69 -26.07 -12.55
C PRO A 6 22.89 -26.21 -14.06
N THR A 7 22.49 -27.36 -14.59
CA THR A 7 22.25 -27.55 -16.03
C THR A 7 21.04 -26.73 -16.48
N LYS A 8 21.11 -26.08 -17.64
CA LYS A 8 19.95 -25.51 -18.34
C LYS A 8 18.89 -26.61 -18.56
N GLY A 9 17.83 -26.61 -17.75
CA GLY A 9 16.72 -27.55 -17.85
C GLY A 9 15.64 -27.20 -16.83
N THR A 10 14.40 -27.02 -17.34
CA THR A 10 13.10 -26.96 -16.64
C THR A 10 13.14 -26.74 -15.12
N ASP A 11 12.81 -25.52 -14.71
CA ASP A 11 12.71 -25.09 -13.31
C ASP A 11 11.64 -25.92 -12.58
N SER A 12 12.05 -26.87 -11.73
CA SER A 12 11.10 -27.59 -10.89
C SER A 12 10.67 -26.66 -9.76
N SER A 13 9.49 -26.05 -9.89
CA SER A 13 8.94 -25.18 -8.86
C SER A 13 8.87 -25.92 -7.51
N LEU A 14 9.34 -25.27 -6.44
CA LEU A 14 9.29 -25.80 -5.06
C LEU A 14 7.86 -26.14 -4.62
N TYR A 15 6.87 -25.46 -5.19
CA TYR A 15 5.46 -25.58 -4.86
C TYR A 15 4.62 -25.75 -6.13
N PRO A 16 3.44 -26.40 -6.03
CA PRO A 16 2.49 -26.39 -7.13
C PRO A 16 2.07 -24.96 -7.47
N ILE A 17 2.07 -24.64 -8.75
CA ILE A 17 1.60 -23.36 -9.27
C ILE A 17 0.08 -23.45 -9.38
N PRO A 18 -0.69 -22.58 -8.69
CA PRO A 18 -2.14 -22.59 -8.83
C PRO A 18 -2.58 -22.29 -10.28
N PRO A 19 -3.73 -22.80 -10.75
CA PRO A 19 -4.26 -22.45 -12.07
C PRO A 19 -4.47 -20.95 -12.23
N GLY A 20 -4.21 -20.41 -13.43
CA GLY A 20 -4.33 -18.97 -13.75
C GLY A 20 -3.08 -18.16 -13.40
N LEU A 21 -1.97 -18.83 -13.12
CA LEU A 21 -0.66 -18.24 -12.94
C LEU A 21 0.37 -18.92 -13.86
N HIS A 22 1.41 -18.17 -14.20
CA HIS A 22 2.61 -18.68 -14.84
C HIS A 22 3.85 -18.35 -14.03
N SER A 23 4.92 -19.12 -14.23
CA SER A 23 6.23 -18.78 -13.66
C SER A 23 6.82 -17.58 -14.38
N ILE A 24 7.31 -16.61 -13.61
CA ILE A 24 8.11 -15.50 -14.12
C ILE A 24 9.46 -16.09 -14.56
N PRO A 25 9.89 -15.88 -15.81
CA PRO A 25 11.20 -16.32 -16.27
C PRO A 25 12.32 -15.80 -15.36
N LEU A 26 13.29 -16.67 -15.05
CA LEU A 26 14.37 -16.35 -14.10
C LEU A 26 15.25 -15.17 -14.55
N ASP A 27 15.34 -14.92 -15.85
CA ASP A 27 16.05 -13.78 -16.44
C ASP A 27 15.26 -12.45 -16.34
N GLN A 28 13.99 -12.51 -15.94
CA GLN A 28 13.16 -11.35 -15.62
C GLN A 28 13.12 -11.03 -14.12
N LEU A 29 13.83 -11.81 -13.30
CA LEU A 29 13.96 -11.59 -11.86
C LEU A 29 15.38 -11.18 -11.49
N ASP A 30 15.52 -10.31 -10.48
CA ASP A 30 16.82 -10.12 -9.84
C ASP A 30 17.09 -11.26 -8.88
N LEU A 31 17.97 -12.18 -9.27
CA LEU A 31 18.34 -13.36 -8.50
C LEU A 31 19.61 -13.16 -7.65
N ARG A 32 20.12 -11.93 -7.52
CA ARG A 32 21.29 -11.66 -6.67
C ARG A 32 20.98 -12.01 -5.20
N PRO A 33 22.01 -12.35 -4.39
CA PRO A 33 21.82 -12.58 -2.97
C PRO A 33 21.23 -11.36 -2.25
N ASP A 34 20.48 -11.59 -1.17
CA ASP A 34 19.82 -10.52 -0.40
C ASP A 34 20.75 -9.36 -0.06
N ALA A 35 21.98 -9.62 0.39
CA ALA A 35 22.94 -8.55 0.71
C ALA A 35 23.26 -7.60 -0.46
N LYS A 36 23.19 -8.09 -1.71
CA LYS A 36 23.38 -7.23 -2.90
C LYS A 36 22.12 -6.42 -3.23
N ILE A 37 20.95 -6.97 -2.96
CA ILE A 37 19.67 -6.25 -3.11
C ILE A 37 19.54 -5.19 -2.03
N ASP A 38 19.84 -5.53 -0.78
CA ASP A 38 19.87 -4.59 0.35
C ASP A 38 20.79 -3.42 0.07
N ASN A 39 21.98 -3.70 -0.48
CA ASN A 39 22.93 -2.66 -0.87
C ASN A 39 22.37 -1.74 -1.98
N ALA A 40 21.63 -2.29 -2.95
CA ALA A 40 20.97 -1.47 -3.98
C ALA A 40 19.83 -0.61 -3.41
N ILE A 41 19.01 -1.16 -2.50
CA ILE A 41 17.90 -0.45 -1.86
C ILE A 41 18.42 0.68 -0.96
N THR A 42 19.51 0.45 -0.23
CA THR A 42 20.12 1.44 0.67
C THR A 42 20.98 2.48 -0.06
N ASN A 43 21.25 2.30 -1.36
CA ASN A 43 22.00 3.23 -2.19
C ASN A 43 21.23 3.52 -3.49
N PRO A 44 20.03 4.12 -3.39
CA PRO A 44 19.17 4.30 -4.55
C PRO A 44 19.81 5.30 -5.54
N PRO A 45 19.75 5.04 -6.87
CA PRO A 45 20.25 5.97 -7.87
C PRO A 45 19.39 7.26 -7.92
N PRO A 46 19.87 8.33 -8.58
CA PRO A 46 19.04 9.50 -8.88
C PRO A 46 17.72 9.11 -9.58
N VAL A 47 16.66 9.92 -9.41
CA VAL A 47 15.40 9.70 -10.12
C VAL A 47 15.55 10.13 -11.57
N THR A 48 15.30 9.21 -12.51
CA THR A 48 15.40 9.45 -13.96
C THR A 48 14.11 9.16 -14.73
N SER A 49 13.08 8.63 -14.07
CA SER A 49 11.78 8.29 -14.66
C SER A 49 10.69 8.30 -13.59
N ALA A 50 9.43 8.13 -14.00
CA ALA A 50 8.29 7.98 -13.09
C ALA A 50 8.17 6.57 -12.46
N LYS A 51 8.96 5.57 -12.89
CA LYS A 51 8.92 4.21 -12.33
C LYS A 51 9.69 4.14 -11.01
N ASN A 52 9.13 4.75 -9.96
CA ASN A 52 9.64 4.71 -8.59
C ASN A 52 8.65 3.97 -7.68
N LEU A 53 9.19 3.13 -6.80
CA LEU A 53 8.43 2.48 -5.72
C LEU A 53 8.90 3.06 -4.39
N TRP A 54 8.10 3.96 -3.84
CA TRP A 54 8.40 4.66 -2.59
C TRP A 54 7.82 3.90 -1.40
N PHE A 55 8.69 3.63 -0.44
CA PHE A 55 8.37 3.07 0.86
C PHE A 55 8.90 4.02 1.94
N PHE A 56 8.27 4.04 3.10
CA PHE A 56 8.77 4.80 4.24
C PHE A 56 9.05 3.89 5.44
N TRP A 57 10.17 4.14 6.10
CA TRP A 57 10.43 3.65 7.44
C TRP A 57 11.24 4.69 8.20
N ASN A 58 10.69 5.23 9.29
CA ASN A 58 11.27 6.39 9.96
C ASN A 58 12.75 6.22 10.35
N ALA A 59 13.20 4.98 10.63
CA ALA A 59 14.56 4.65 11.04
C ALA A 59 15.41 4.01 9.93
N GLY A 60 14.99 4.06 8.66
CA GLY A 60 15.74 3.52 7.53
C GLY A 60 15.58 2.02 7.29
N TYR A 61 15.94 1.58 6.08
CA TYR A 61 15.76 0.20 5.61
C TYR A 61 16.34 -0.85 6.56
N ASP A 62 17.53 -0.61 7.11
CA ASP A 62 18.22 -1.57 7.98
C ASP A 62 17.47 -1.85 9.29
N ASN A 63 16.59 -0.96 9.71
CA ASN A 63 15.78 -1.09 10.91
C ASN A 63 14.36 -1.61 10.64
N LEU A 64 14.05 -2.03 9.40
CA LEU A 64 12.79 -2.72 9.09
C LEU A 64 12.71 -4.06 9.80
N HIS A 65 11.50 -4.45 10.20
CA HIS A 65 11.23 -5.81 10.65
C HIS A 65 11.57 -6.84 9.54
N PRO A 66 12.01 -8.05 9.90
CA PRO A 66 12.42 -9.05 8.91
C PRO A 66 11.36 -9.36 7.85
N TYR A 67 10.07 -9.44 8.21
CA TYR A 67 8.99 -9.69 7.24
C TYR A 67 8.84 -8.53 6.24
N ALA A 68 9.05 -7.29 6.68
CA ALA A 68 8.93 -6.10 5.83
C ALA A 68 10.14 -5.97 4.90
N LYS A 69 11.35 -6.30 5.37
CA LYS A 69 12.53 -6.43 4.49
C LYS A 69 12.28 -7.44 3.37
N ARG A 70 11.70 -8.60 3.69
CA ARG A 70 11.31 -9.60 2.68
C ARG A 70 10.33 -9.02 1.67
N ASN A 71 9.30 -8.28 2.11
CA ASN A 71 8.36 -7.62 1.20
C ASN A 71 9.08 -6.68 0.22
N VAL A 72 9.89 -5.75 0.74
CA VAL A 72 10.62 -4.77 -0.10
C VAL A 72 11.62 -5.47 -1.04
N ARG A 73 12.26 -6.56 -0.60
CA ARG A 73 13.10 -7.39 -1.48
C ARG A 73 12.28 -8.01 -2.60
N THR A 74 11.11 -8.58 -2.31
CA THR A 74 10.22 -9.16 -3.35
C THR A 74 9.84 -8.12 -4.39
N TRP A 75 9.51 -6.89 -3.97
CA TRP A 75 9.30 -5.75 -4.88
C TRP A 75 10.52 -5.51 -5.77
N HIS A 76 11.72 -5.39 -5.17
CA HIS A 76 12.95 -5.18 -5.94
C HIS A 76 13.19 -6.33 -6.93
N ARG A 77 13.09 -7.57 -6.48
CA ARG A 77 13.35 -8.77 -7.29
C ARG A 77 12.50 -8.81 -8.56
N ARG A 78 11.24 -8.40 -8.45
CA ARG A 78 10.29 -8.46 -9.56
C ARG A 78 10.34 -7.28 -10.50
N PHE A 79 10.53 -6.07 -9.97
CA PHE A 79 10.28 -4.87 -10.75
C PHE A 79 11.56 -4.11 -11.13
N SER A 80 12.68 -4.32 -10.43
CA SER A 80 13.94 -3.68 -10.82
C SER A 80 14.44 -4.07 -12.22
N PRO A 81 14.33 -5.34 -12.67
CA PRO A 81 14.68 -5.71 -14.05
C PRO A 81 13.80 -5.03 -15.10
N GLN A 82 12.61 -4.58 -14.71
CA GLN A 82 11.63 -3.89 -15.56
C GLN A 82 11.78 -2.35 -15.52
N GLY A 83 12.83 -1.86 -14.86
CA GLY A 83 13.17 -0.43 -14.79
C GLY A 83 12.60 0.32 -13.59
N TRP A 84 11.95 -0.36 -12.64
CA TRP A 84 11.50 0.28 -11.40
C TRP A 84 12.65 0.46 -10.42
N THR A 85 12.68 1.61 -9.73
CA THR A 85 13.60 1.83 -8.61
C THR A 85 12.87 1.73 -7.28
N VAL A 86 13.27 0.78 -6.44
CA VAL A 86 12.78 0.67 -5.06
C VAL A 86 13.53 1.66 -4.18
N ARG A 87 12.77 2.51 -3.48
CA ARG A 87 13.28 3.58 -2.62
C ARG A 87 12.64 3.48 -1.26
N VAL A 88 13.46 3.27 -0.23
CA VAL A 88 13.00 3.27 1.16
C VAL A 88 13.49 4.56 1.79
N VAL A 89 12.57 5.50 1.96
CA VAL A 89 12.85 6.82 2.55
C VAL A 89 12.69 6.79 4.06
N ASP A 90 13.46 7.65 4.73
CA ASP A 90 13.55 7.70 6.19
C ASP A 90 13.78 9.13 6.73
N LEU A 91 13.89 9.26 8.05
CA LEU A 91 14.13 10.53 8.73
C LEU A 91 15.58 10.71 9.18
N GLU A 92 16.50 9.83 8.79
CA GLU A 92 17.89 9.82 9.27
C GLU A 92 18.77 10.71 8.38
N PRO A 93 19.24 11.90 8.81
CA PRO A 93 19.87 12.88 7.90
C PRO A 93 21.15 12.41 7.18
N HIS A 94 21.81 11.38 7.69
CA HIS A 94 23.01 10.79 7.10
C HIS A 94 22.72 9.56 6.23
N SER A 95 21.47 9.11 6.18
CA SER A 95 21.03 8.02 5.31
C SER A 95 20.94 8.50 3.86
N PRO A 96 21.36 7.69 2.86
CA PRO A 96 21.02 7.93 1.47
C PRO A 96 19.50 7.98 1.23
N GLY A 97 18.73 7.27 2.07
CA GLY A 97 17.27 7.28 2.09
C GLY A 97 16.64 8.51 2.75
N TYR A 98 17.43 9.44 3.30
CA TYR A 98 16.89 10.60 4.01
C TYR A 98 15.87 11.36 3.15
N ILE A 99 14.68 11.59 3.69
CA ILE A 99 13.57 12.21 2.96
C ILE A 99 13.92 13.62 2.43
N GLY A 100 14.78 14.36 3.13
CA GLY A 100 15.25 15.67 2.70
C GLY A 100 16.16 15.66 1.46
N ASN A 101 16.60 14.48 0.99
CA ASN A 101 17.27 14.35 -0.30
C ASN A 101 16.28 14.40 -1.48
N TRP A 102 14.97 14.22 -1.20
CA TRP A 102 13.94 14.03 -2.23
C TRP A 102 12.93 15.18 -2.25
N ILE A 103 12.52 15.69 -1.09
CA ILE A 103 11.56 16.81 -0.99
C ILE A 103 12.17 17.94 -0.16
N ASP A 104 11.73 19.18 -0.39
CA ASP A 104 12.23 20.33 0.37
C ASP A 104 11.53 20.40 1.72
N LEU A 105 12.26 20.07 2.79
CA LEU A 105 11.71 20.08 4.15
C LEU A 105 11.61 21.48 4.76
N GLN A 106 12.18 22.50 4.10
CA GLN A 106 12.09 23.89 4.55
C GLN A 106 10.89 24.62 3.92
N ASP A 107 10.32 24.05 2.86
CA ASP A 107 9.15 24.61 2.18
C ASP A 107 7.86 24.28 2.96
N PRO A 108 7.16 25.29 3.52
CA PRO A 108 5.93 25.09 4.28
C PRO A 108 4.77 24.56 3.42
N ASP A 109 4.86 24.64 2.08
CA ASP A 109 3.87 24.07 1.17
C ASP A 109 4.12 22.58 0.89
N VAL A 110 5.28 22.04 1.31
CA VAL A 110 5.69 20.65 1.12
C VAL A 110 5.54 19.83 2.40
N VAL A 111 5.90 20.38 3.56
CA VAL A 111 5.72 19.73 4.87
C VAL A 111 5.26 20.75 5.93
N PRO A 112 4.45 20.34 6.92
CA PRO A 112 3.99 21.25 7.96
C PRO A 112 5.11 21.62 8.94
N ASP A 113 4.93 22.71 9.67
CA ASP A 113 5.88 23.20 10.69
C ASP A 113 6.30 22.10 11.66
N ALA A 114 5.35 21.28 12.11
CA ALA A 114 5.65 20.23 13.06
C ALA A 114 6.56 19.12 12.49
N PHE A 115 6.54 18.90 11.17
CA PHE A 115 7.48 17.99 10.51
C PHE A 115 8.87 18.61 10.47
N ARG A 116 8.96 19.87 10.00
CA ARG A 116 10.22 20.61 9.85
C ARG A 116 10.95 20.77 11.19
N GLU A 117 10.19 21.00 12.26
CA GLU A 117 10.71 21.21 13.61
C GLU A 117 10.88 19.92 14.40
N GLY A 118 10.44 18.78 13.87
CA GLY A 118 10.53 17.48 14.54
C GLY A 118 9.62 17.38 15.78
N THR A 119 8.50 18.09 15.79
CA THR A 119 7.58 18.22 16.93
C THR A 119 6.30 17.40 16.79
N LEU A 120 6.17 16.57 15.74
CA LEU A 120 5.06 15.62 15.63
C LEU A 120 4.95 14.74 16.89
N ASP A 121 3.75 14.66 17.46
CA ASP A 121 3.46 13.91 18.68
C ASP A 121 2.23 12.97 18.54
N GLY A 122 1.83 12.35 19.64
CA GLY A 122 0.74 11.37 19.70
C GLY A 122 1.16 9.92 19.46
N GLU A 123 0.23 9.00 19.71
CA GLU A 123 0.42 7.53 19.67
C GLU A 123 0.99 7.04 18.32
N PHE A 124 0.60 7.70 17.22
CA PHE A 124 0.91 7.30 15.85
C PHE A 124 1.82 8.28 15.09
N ALA A 125 2.57 9.14 15.79
CA ALA A 125 3.43 10.17 15.20
C ALA A 125 4.30 9.65 14.03
N LYS A 126 4.96 8.49 14.21
CA LYS A 126 5.82 7.86 13.19
C LYS A 126 5.06 7.50 11.91
N GLN A 127 3.80 7.12 12.02
CA GLN A 127 2.96 6.85 10.87
C GLN A 127 2.55 8.16 10.19
N HIS A 128 2.24 9.20 10.95
CA HIS A 128 1.89 10.50 10.37
C HIS A 128 3.08 11.13 9.60
N TYR A 129 4.32 10.89 10.00
CA TYR A 129 5.49 11.21 9.15
C TYR A 129 5.41 10.50 7.79
N SER A 130 5.00 9.23 7.78
CA SER A 130 4.80 8.43 6.56
C SER A 130 3.72 9.05 5.67
N ASP A 131 2.60 9.46 6.26
CA ASP A 131 1.47 10.06 5.54
C ASP A 131 1.86 11.41 4.92
N LEU A 132 2.58 12.26 5.68
CA LEU A 132 3.02 13.59 5.23
C LEU A 132 3.99 13.57 4.05
N VAL A 133 4.67 12.45 3.77
CA VAL A 133 5.64 12.36 2.67
C VAL A 133 5.08 11.71 1.41
N ARG A 134 3.88 11.09 1.45
CA ARG A 134 3.34 10.33 0.31
C ARG A 134 3.05 11.21 -0.89
N PHE A 135 2.20 12.21 -0.69
CA PHE A 135 1.80 13.13 -1.75
C PHE A 135 2.96 13.96 -2.30
N PRO A 136 3.87 14.58 -1.51
CA PRO A 136 4.95 15.38 -2.11
C PRO A 136 5.91 14.52 -2.93
N LEU A 137 6.15 13.25 -2.55
CA LEU A 137 6.92 12.31 -3.37
C LEU A 137 6.22 12.00 -4.70
N LEU A 138 4.92 11.72 -4.68
CA LEU A 138 4.13 11.45 -5.88
C LEU A 138 4.01 12.68 -6.80
N VAL A 139 3.71 13.85 -6.23
CA VAL A 139 3.62 15.11 -6.98
C VAL A 139 4.95 15.41 -7.67
N LYS A 140 6.08 15.21 -6.99
CA LYS A 140 7.39 15.54 -7.54
C LYS A 140 7.94 14.49 -8.52
N TYR A 141 7.75 13.21 -8.23
CA TYR A 141 8.45 12.13 -8.93
C TYR A 141 7.54 11.05 -9.52
N GLY A 142 6.25 11.08 -9.21
CA GLY A 142 5.30 10.04 -9.57
C GLY A 142 5.69 8.65 -9.07
N GLY A 143 5.12 7.66 -9.73
CA GLY A 143 5.31 6.25 -9.41
C GLY A 143 4.25 5.76 -8.43
N ILE A 144 4.64 4.82 -7.57
CA ILE A 144 3.79 4.25 -6.55
C ILE A 144 4.38 4.56 -5.18
N TYR A 145 3.57 5.06 -4.27
CA TYR A 145 3.85 5.00 -2.84
C TYR A 145 3.11 3.80 -2.24
N THR A 146 3.81 2.98 -1.47
CA THR A 146 3.18 1.89 -0.74
C THR A 146 3.82 1.61 0.61
N ASP A 147 3.02 1.14 1.56
CA ASP A 147 3.50 0.78 2.89
C ASP A 147 4.40 -0.46 2.83
N VAL A 148 5.42 -0.51 3.69
CA VAL A 148 6.34 -1.67 3.81
C VAL A 148 5.64 -2.98 4.22
N GLY A 149 4.43 -2.88 4.77
CA GLY A 149 3.56 -4.00 5.09
C GLY A 149 2.72 -4.50 3.92
N PHE A 150 2.84 -3.94 2.71
CA PHE A 150 2.11 -4.37 1.53
C PHE A 150 2.90 -5.44 0.75
N MET A 151 2.28 -6.60 0.57
CA MET A 151 2.84 -7.76 -0.12
C MET A 151 2.32 -7.82 -1.55
N GLN A 152 3.19 -7.61 -2.54
CA GLN A 152 2.78 -7.56 -3.94
C GLN A 152 2.51 -8.95 -4.53
N ILE A 153 1.41 -9.10 -5.26
CA ILE A 153 1.04 -10.34 -5.96
C ILE A 153 1.03 -10.10 -7.47
N GLY A 154 0.19 -9.19 -7.96
CA GLY A 154 -0.05 -9.01 -9.39
C GLY A 154 1.11 -8.34 -10.15
N ASP A 155 0.94 -8.23 -11.46
CA ASP A 155 1.90 -7.58 -12.35
C ASP A 155 1.75 -6.06 -12.32
N LEU A 156 2.53 -5.39 -11.47
CA LEU A 156 2.53 -3.93 -11.41
C LEU A 156 3.05 -3.29 -12.70
N ASP A 157 4.04 -3.88 -13.36
CA ASP A 157 4.62 -3.24 -14.54
C ASP A 157 3.61 -3.20 -15.68
N ARG A 158 2.93 -4.33 -15.91
CA ARG A 158 1.85 -4.43 -16.88
C ARG A 158 0.68 -3.52 -16.51
N LEU A 159 0.21 -3.54 -15.26
CA LEU A 159 -0.86 -2.64 -14.82
C LEU A 159 -0.51 -1.17 -15.10
N TRP A 160 0.68 -0.74 -14.67
CA TRP A 160 1.17 0.62 -14.86
C TRP A 160 1.24 1.01 -16.34
N ASN A 161 1.81 0.15 -17.19
CA ASN A 161 1.97 0.43 -18.62
C ASN A 161 0.65 0.37 -19.41
N GLU A 162 -0.37 -0.36 -18.94
CA GLU A 162 -1.70 -0.38 -19.57
C GLU A 162 -2.61 0.76 -19.07
N THR A 163 -2.33 1.29 -17.88
CA THR A 163 -3.12 2.34 -17.22
C THR A 163 -2.32 3.65 -17.10
N ILE A 164 -1.72 3.91 -15.96
CA ILE A 164 -1.17 5.23 -15.56
C ILE A 164 -0.11 5.78 -16.50
N ALA A 165 0.77 4.94 -17.05
CA ALA A 165 1.82 5.38 -17.99
C ALA A 165 1.36 5.45 -19.44
N ASN A 166 0.17 4.95 -19.75
CA ASN A 166 -0.37 4.93 -21.10
C ASN A 166 -1.15 6.21 -21.39
N SER A 167 -0.66 7.02 -22.33
CA SER A 167 -1.33 8.27 -22.75
C SER A 167 -2.71 8.05 -23.36
N GLU A 168 -2.98 6.85 -23.86
CA GLU A 168 -4.30 6.48 -24.41
C GLU A 168 -5.25 5.94 -23.35
N SER A 169 -4.75 5.66 -22.14
CA SER A 169 -5.59 5.27 -21.01
C SER A 169 -6.21 6.51 -20.37
N PRO A 170 -7.49 6.46 -19.94
CA PRO A 170 -8.08 7.59 -19.26
C PRO A 170 -7.57 7.75 -17.82
N TYR A 171 -6.93 6.72 -17.25
CA TYR A 171 -6.58 6.67 -15.84
C TYR A 171 -5.29 7.41 -15.51
N GLU A 172 -5.35 8.25 -14.47
CA GLU A 172 -4.24 9.07 -14.00
C GLU A 172 -3.86 8.78 -12.54
N VAL A 173 -4.78 8.17 -11.79
CA VAL A 173 -4.63 7.81 -10.37
C VAL A 173 -4.84 6.31 -10.19
N LEU A 174 -3.96 5.66 -9.43
CA LEU A 174 -4.08 4.26 -9.04
C LEU A 174 -4.21 4.15 -7.52
N SER A 175 -5.21 3.42 -7.04
CA SER A 175 -5.34 3.02 -5.63
C SER A 175 -6.33 1.85 -5.49
N TYR A 176 -6.84 1.58 -4.29
CA TYR A 176 -7.99 0.68 -4.06
C TYR A 176 -9.17 1.48 -3.50
N THR A 177 -10.40 1.03 -3.75
CA THR A 177 -11.63 1.67 -3.22
C THR A 177 -12.30 0.82 -2.12
N PRO A 178 -12.85 1.44 -1.04
CA PRO A 178 -13.52 0.73 0.05
C PRO A 178 -14.93 0.20 -0.25
N ASP A 179 -15.65 0.82 -1.18
CA ASP A 179 -17.13 0.72 -1.23
C ASP A 179 -17.65 0.41 -2.64
N HIS A 180 -16.92 -0.42 -3.41
CA HIS A 180 -17.32 -0.86 -4.76
C HIS A 180 -17.84 0.29 -5.65
N GLY A 181 -17.20 1.46 -5.56
CA GLY A 181 -17.57 2.65 -6.33
C GLY A 181 -18.80 3.43 -5.85
N LYS A 182 -19.50 3.01 -4.79
CA LYS A 182 -20.75 3.65 -4.30
C LYS A 182 -20.51 4.87 -3.41
N ALA A 183 -19.37 4.92 -2.76
CA ALA A 183 -18.89 6.10 -2.03
C ALA A 183 -17.49 6.46 -2.49
N TYR A 184 -17.18 7.76 -2.46
CA TYR A 184 -15.84 8.24 -2.76
C TYR A 184 -14.87 7.97 -1.61
N GLY A 185 -13.76 7.35 -1.94
CA GLY A 185 -12.64 7.12 -1.04
C GLY A 185 -11.61 6.23 -1.68
N LEU A 186 -10.36 6.40 -1.29
CA LEU A 186 -9.26 5.54 -1.73
C LEU A 186 -8.39 5.12 -0.56
N MET A 187 -7.73 3.98 -0.72
CA MET A 187 -6.82 3.41 0.26
C MET A 187 -5.44 4.05 0.18
N ASN A 188 -5.01 4.73 1.23
CA ASN A 188 -3.76 5.51 1.20
C ASN A 188 -2.46 4.67 1.28
N TYR A 189 -2.54 3.36 1.54
CA TYR A 189 -1.36 2.48 1.70
C TYR A 189 -0.78 1.96 0.37
N PHE A 190 -1.45 2.21 -0.75
CA PHE A 190 -1.01 1.91 -2.10
C PHE A 190 -1.65 2.94 -3.03
N ILE A 191 -0.88 3.93 -3.44
CA ILE A 191 -1.34 5.05 -4.27
C ILE A 191 -0.31 5.36 -5.36
N GLY A 192 -0.78 5.78 -6.52
CA GLY A 192 0.09 6.04 -7.66
C GLY A 192 -0.42 7.07 -8.64
N GLY A 193 0.50 7.62 -9.42
CA GLY A 193 0.22 8.60 -10.46
C GLY A 193 1.50 9.08 -11.15
N LEU A 194 1.35 9.77 -12.27
CA LEU A 194 2.47 10.46 -12.91
C LEU A 194 2.88 11.72 -12.11
N PRO A 195 4.15 12.18 -12.24
CA PRO A 195 4.57 13.44 -11.64
C PRO A 195 3.68 14.60 -12.08
N GLY A 196 3.43 15.55 -11.18
CA GLY A 196 2.62 16.73 -11.46
C GLY A 196 1.12 16.46 -11.60
N ASN A 197 0.63 15.28 -11.22
CA ASN A 197 -0.78 14.96 -11.27
C ASN A 197 -1.63 15.92 -10.39
N PRO A 198 -2.68 16.57 -10.95
CA PRO A 198 -3.44 17.60 -10.26
C PRO A 198 -4.26 17.09 -9.07
N PHE A 199 -4.71 15.83 -9.12
CA PHE A 199 -5.42 15.21 -8.00
C PHE A 199 -4.52 15.11 -6.76
N TRP A 200 -3.29 14.62 -6.93
CA TRP A 200 -2.34 14.52 -5.82
C TRP A 200 -1.84 15.90 -5.33
N GLN A 201 -1.77 16.90 -6.22
CA GLN A 201 -1.47 18.29 -5.83
C GLN A 201 -2.58 18.87 -4.95
N ALA A 202 -3.85 18.75 -5.36
CA ALA A 202 -4.98 19.20 -4.55
C ALA A 202 -5.03 18.49 -3.19
N CYS A 203 -4.74 17.18 -3.16
CA CYS A 203 -4.62 16.42 -1.91
C CYS A 203 -3.49 16.96 -1.02
N GLN A 204 -2.31 17.24 -1.59
CA GLN A 204 -1.19 17.79 -0.84
C GLN A 204 -1.53 19.15 -0.22
N GLU A 205 -2.06 20.08 -1.02
CA GLU A 205 -2.39 21.43 -0.56
C GLU A 205 -3.42 21.41 0.56
N LEU A 206 -4.51 20.63 0.40
CA LEU A 206 -5.50 20.48 1.45
C LEU A 206 -4.86 19.87 2.70
N PHE A 207 -4.04 18.82 2.57
CA PHE A 207 -3.45 18.16 3.73
C PHE A 207 -2.54 19.10 4.52
N ILE A 208 -1.71 19.90 3.85
CA ILE A 208 -0.87 20.92 4.50
C ILE A 208 -1.72 21.97 5.21
N GLU A 209 -2.82 22.42 4.59
CA GLU A 209 -3.74 23.37 5.23
C GLU A 209 -4.32 22.80 6.54
N LEU A 210 -4.75 21.53 6.55
CA LEU A 210 -5.28 20.88 7.75
C LEU A 210 -4.24 20.79 8.89
N TRP A 211 -2.95 20.69 8.54
CA TRP A 211 -1.86 20.57 9.52
C TRP A 211 -1.37 21.90 10.09
N LYS A 212 -1.85 23.05 9.60
CA LYS A 212 -1.40 24.36 10.12
C LYS A 212 -1.70 24.49 11.61
N GLY A 213 -0.64 24.78 12.38
CA GLY A 213 -0.74 24.91 13.84
C GLY A 213 -0.99 23.60 14.59
N LYS A 214 -0.78 22.44 13.95
CA LYS A 214 -1.00 21.10 14.53
C LYS A 214 0.31 20.33 14.68
N THR A 215 0.42 19.53 15.75
CA THR A 215 1.50 18.56 15.98
C THR A 215 1.04 17.10 15.84
N ASN A 216 -0.27 16.87 15.78
CA ASN A 216 -0.89 15.58 15.55
C ASN A 216 -2.23 15.75 14.83
N THR A 217 -2.89 14.63 14.55
CA THR A 217 -4.16 14.61 13.79
C THR A 217 -5.42 14.75 14.66
N GLU A 218 -5.29 14.96 15.97
CA GLU A 218 -6.43 15.05 16.88
C GLU A 218 -7.34 16.24 16.52
N GLY A 219 -8.64 15.93 16.38
CA GLY A 219 -9.68 16.88 16.04
C GLY A 219 -9.72 17.29 14.56
N LEU A 220 -8.90 16.70 13.68
CA LEU A 220 -8.94 17.01 12.25
C LEU A 220 -10.24 16.55 11.57
N HIS A 221 -10.90 15.52 12.09
CA HIS A 221 -12.24 15.09 11.63
C HIS A 221 -13.28 16.21 11.70
N ALA A 222 -13.09 17.18 12.60
CA ALA A 222 -13.98 18.32 12.79
C ALA A 222 -13.50 19.58 12.05
N HIS A 223 -12.42 19.49 11.25
CA HIS A 223 -11.89 20.64 10.54
C HIS A 223 -12.92 21.19 9.53
N PRO A 224 -13.15 22.52 9.44
CA PRO A 224 -14.16 23.09 8.55
C PRO A 224 -14.01 22.67 7.09
N LEU A 225 -12.77 22.58 6.59
CA LEU A 225 -12.49 22.14 5.22
C LEU A 225 -12.83 20.66 4.92
N LEU A 226 -13.16 19.86 5.94
CA LEU A 226 -13.65 18.48 5.77
C LEU A 226 -15.16 18.35 5.97
N ARG A 227 -15.89 19.47 6.13
CA ARG A 227 -17.34 19.46 6.33
C ARG A 227 -18.05 18.75 5.17
N GLY A 228 -18.98 17.87 5.51
CA GLY A 228 -19.77 17.10 4.55
C GLY A 228 -19.23 15.69 4.30
N ILE A 229 -17.99 15.39 4.69
CA ILE A 229 -17.46 14.03 4.59
C ILE A 229 -17.91 13.19 5.80
N PRO A 230 -18.48 11.99 5.60
CA PRO A 230 -18.82 11.09 6.68
C PRO A 230 -17.57 10.61 7.43
N LEU A 231 -17.70 10.51 8.76
CA LEU A 231 -16.67 9.89 9.59
C LEU A 231 -16.45 8.42 9.20
N LEU A 232 -15.21 7.95 9.31
CA LEU A 232 -14.85 6.55 9.07
C LEU A 232 -15.29 5.68 10.25
N GLY A 233 -15.59 4.40 9.98
CA GLY A 233 -15.83 3.42 11.04
C GLY A 233 -17.15 3.59 11.81
N GLN A 234 -18.15 4.25 11.23
CA GLN A 234 -19.48 4.42 11.86
C GLN A 234 -20.12 3.10 12.28
N THR A 235 -19.87 2.01 11.54
CA THR A 235 -20.31 0.66 11.90
C THR A 235 -19.70 0.15 13.22
N PHE A 236 -18.45 0.52 13.53
CA PHE A 236 -17.82 0.18 14.81
C PHE A 236 -18.44 0.96 15.98
N THR A 237 -18.82 2.22 15.76
CA THR A 237 -19.57 3.01 16.73
C THR A 237 -20.93 2.39 16.99
N GLN A 238 -21.65 1.97 15.94
CA GLN A 238 -22.92 1.26 16.06
C GLN A 238 -22.78 -0.06 16.82
N ALA A 239 -21.61 -0.70 16.74
CA ALA A 239 -21.25 -1.90 17.51
C ALA A 239 -20.78 -1.61 18.96
N GLY A 240 -20.89 -0.37 19.45
CA GLY A 240 -20.64 0.00 20.85
C GLY A 240 -19.28 0.66 21.13
N ASN A 241 -18.46 0.94 20.12
CA ASN A 241 -17.17 1.61 20.29
C ASN A 241 -17.32 3.14 20.19
N ALA A 242 -17.93 3.76 21.21
CA ALA A 242 -18.11 5.22 21.24
C ALA A 242 -16.77 5.96 21.13
N GLY A 243 -16.71 7.02 20.30
CA GLY A 243 -15.50 7.82 20.07
C GLY A 243 -14.48 7.19 19.10
N PHE A 244 -14.67 5.94 18.68
CA PHE A 244 -13.73 5.27 17.78
C PHE A 244 -13.79 5.84 16.36
N SER A 245 -14.97 6.26 15.90
CA SER A 245 -15.14 6.82 14.55
C SER A 245 -14.38 8.13 14.39
N GLU A 246 -14.44 9.01 15.38
CA GLU A 246 -13.67 10.26 15.44
C GLU A 246 -12.16 9.96 15.46
N LYS A 247 -11.71 9.08 16.37
CA LYS A 247 -10.31 8.68 16.48
C LYS A 247 -9.78 8.05 15.19
N LEU A 248 -10.58 7.19 14.54
CA LEU A 248 -10.22 6.55 13.26
C LEU A 248 -10.16 7.58 12.12
N THR A 249 -11.08 8.54 12.12
CA THR A 249 -11.13 9.60 11.12
C THR A 249 -9.91 10.52 11.25
N ASP A 250 -9.54 10.92 12.47
CA ASP A 250 -8.30 11.66 12.75
C ASP A 250 -7.06 10.87 12.30
N TYR A 251 -6.98 9.60 12.70
CA TYR A 251 -5.87 8.71 12.35
C TYR A 251 -5.72 8.47 10.83
N ILE A 252 -6.82 8.50 10.07
CA ILE A 252 -6.82 8.35 8.59
C ILE A 252 -7.22 9.68 7.93
N THR A 253 -6.79 10.82 8.49
CA THR A 253 -7.12 12.14 7.91
C THR A 253 -6.68 12.26 6.45
N GLN A 254 -5.56 11.63 6.06
CA GLN A 254 -5.15 11.60 4.65
C GLN A 254 -6.20 10.96 3.72
N GLY A 255 -6.93 9.93 4.20
CA GLY A 255 -8.06 9.36 3.45
C GLY A 255 -9.23 10.33 3.33
N GLN A 256 -9.50 11.12 4.38
CA GLN A 256 -10.53 12.17 4.35
C GLN A 256 -10.18 13.30 3.37
N VAL A 257 -8.90 13.68 3.30
CA VAL A 257 -8.39 14.63 2.29
C VAL A 257 -8.66 14.12 0.88
N ILE A 258 -8.31 12.86 0.61
CA ILE A 258 -8.56 12.22 -0.68
C ILE A 258 -10.06 12.25 -1.02
N THR A 259 -10.91 11.81 -0.09
CA THR A 259 -12.36 11.82 -0.28
C THR A 259 -12.88 13.24 -0.52
N MET A 260 -12.37 14.26 0.18
CA MET A 260 -12.78 15.65 -0.03
C MET A 260 -12.42 16.12 -1.44
N VAL A 261 -11.20 15.88 -1.92
CA VAL A 261 -10.79 16.25 -3.29
C VAL A 261 -11.64 15.55 -4.36
N MET A 262 -12.01 14.30 -4.14
CA MET A 262 -12.95 13.55 -5.00
C MET A 262 -14.36 14.14 -4.98
N SER A 263 -14.76 14.83 -3.90
CA SER A 263 -16.15 15.19 -3.63
C SER A 263 -16.51 16.65 -3.90
N ILE A 264 -15.59 17.50 -4.36
CA ILE A 264 -15.87 18.94 -4.55
C ILE A 264 -15.84 19.39 -6.01
N VAL A 265 -16.48 20.52 -6.26
CA VAL A 265 -16.27 21.33 -7.46
C VAL A 265 -15.64 22.66 -7.05
N ASP A 266 -14.52 23.03 -7.66
CA ASP A 266 -13.80 24.28 -7.43
C ASP A 266 -13.52 24.98 -8.76
N ASP A 267 -14.35 25.97 -9.09
CA ASP A 267 -14.26 26.72 -10.34
C ASP A 267 -12.97 27.56 -10.44
N GLU A 268 -12.40 27.99 -9.31
CA GLU A 268 -11.14 28.76 -9.31
C GLU A 268 -9.95 27.89 -9.72
N ARG A 269 -10.07 26.57 -9.51
CA ARG A 269 -9.08 25.55 -9.88
C ARG A 269 -9.38 24.81 -11.17
N ASP A 270 -10.52 25.10 -11.82
CA ASP A 270 -11.06 24.28 -12.91
C ASP A 270 -11.16 22.79 -12.50
N TRP A 271 -11.64 22.54 -11.28
CA TRP A 271 -11.67 21.20 -10.69
C TRP A 271 -13.09 20.69 -10.52
N ASN A 272 -13.38 19.52 -11.11
CA ASN A 272 -14.61 18.76 -10.87
C ASN A 272 -14.26 17.39 -10.32
N GLY A 273 -14.16 17.28 -9.00
CA GLY A 273 -13.82 16.05 -8.28
C GLY A 273 -14.73 14.87 -8.65
N PRO A 274 -16.06 15.02 -8.64
CA PRO A 274 -16.95 13.94 -9.03
C PRO A 274 -16.71 13.42 -10.45
N ALA A 275 -16.55 14.31 -11.43
CA ALA A 275 -16.25 13.90 -12.81
C ALA A 275 -14.88 13.22 -12.91
N TYR A 276 -13.85 13.82 -12.31
CA TYR A 276 -12.49 13.26 -12.29
C TYR A 276 -12.48 11.85 -11.67
N THR A 277 -13.20 11.67 -10.56
CA THR A 277 -13.30 10.39 -9.87
C THR A 277 -13.88 9.30 -10.76
N THR A 278 -14.95 9.59 -11.49
CA THR A 278 -15.62 8.61 -12.36
C THR A 278 -14.86 8.30 -13.64
N GLU A 279 -13.96 9.19 -14.07
CA GLU A 279 -13.32 9.11 -15.39
C GLU A 279 -11.82 8.77 -15.33
N LYS A 280 -11.13 9.15 -14.25
CA LYS A 280 -9.66 9.22 -14.20
C LYS A 280 -9.01 8.32 -13.15
N ILE A 281 -9.80 7.64 -12.31
CA ILE A 281 -9.27 6.82 -11.21
C ILE A 281 -9.40 5.34 -11.54
N PHE A 282 -8.28 4.62 -11.52
CA PHE A 282 -8.25 3.16 -11.54
C PHE A 282 -8.21 2.67 -10.09
N ALA A 283 -9.31 2.10 -9.62
CA ALA A 283 -9.44 1.63 -8.24
C ALA A 283 -10.14 0.27 -8.17
N PRO A 284 -9.39 -0.85 -8.10
CA PRO A 284 -9.96 -2.14 -7.77
C PRO A 284 -10.57 -2.15 -6.37
N ASP A 285 -11.49 -3.09 -6.13
CA ASP A 285 -12.02 -3.35 -4.79
C ASP A 285 -10.90 -3.71 -3.81
N TYR A 286 -10.89 -3.06 -2.64
CA TYR A 286 -9.86 -3.30 -1.65
C TYR A 286 -9.99 -4.65 -0.94
N MET A 287 -11.22 -5.16 -0.75
CA MET A 287 -11.45 -6.39 0.02
C MET A 287 -10.80 -7.58 -0.68
N VAL A 288 -11.21 -7.83 -1.92
CA VAL A 288 -10.64 -8.90 -2.74
C VAL A 288 -9.23 -8.52 -3.20
N GLY A 289 -9.01 -7.25 -3.57
CA GLY A 289 -7.75 -6.80 -4.16
C GLY A 289 -6.57 -6.75 -3.19
N SER A 290 -6.81 -6.61 -1.87
CA SER A 290 -5.75 -6.40 -0.87
C SER A 290 -6.01 -6.95 0.55
N GLN A 291 -7.21 -7.46 0.87
CA GLN A 291 -7.56 -7.91 2.24
C GLN A 291 -8.05 -9.36 2.30
N LEU A 292 -7.89 -10.15 1.24
CA LEU A 292 -8.61 -11.42 1.07
C LEU A 292 -8.39 -12.43 2.21
N ILE A 293 -7.19 -12.49 2.81
CA ILE A 293 -6.95 -13.35 3.99
C ILE A 293 -7.82 -12.92 5.18
N ASN A 294 -8.00 -11.61 5.39
CA ASN A 294 -8.84 -11.08 6.45
C ASN A 294 -10.32 -11.38 6.17
N GLU A 295 -10.76 -11.39 4.92
CA GLU A 295 -12.12 -11.80 4.54
C GLU A 295 -12.37 -13.27 4.94
N TYR A 296 -11.49 -14.18 4.50
CA TYR A 296 -11.59 -15.62 4.80
C TYR A 296 -11.57 -15.94 6.30
N THR A 297 -10.90 -15.12 7.09
CA THR A 297 -10.73 -15.33 8.53
C THR A 297 -11.65 -14.45 9.37
N SER A 298 -12.55 -13.69 8.73
CA SER A 298 -13.43 -12.73 9.42
C SER A 298 -12.64 -11.79 10.34
N TRP A 299 -11.51 -11.29 9.84
CA TRP A 299 -10.55 -10.44 10.55
C TRP A 299 -9.94 -11.05 11.82
N ASN A 300 -10.03 -12.38 12.02
CA ASN A 300 -9.36 -13.07 13.12
C ASN A 300 -7.90 -13.37 12.76
N GLY A 301 -6.98 -12.51 13.21
CA GLY A 301 -5.56 -12.66 12.90
C GLY A 301 -4.90 -13.90 13.53
N VAL A 302 -5.37 -14.39 14.68
CA VAL A 302 -4.87 -15.64 15.26
C VAL A 302 -5.18 -16.82 14.33
N LYS A 303 -6.42 -16.91 13.84
CA LYS A 303 -6.80 -17.95 12.86
C LYS A 303 -6.00 -17.80 11.57
N ALA A 304 -5.80 -16.58 11.07
CA ALA A 304 -4.97 -16.33 9.89
C ALA A 304 -3.52 -16.82 10.11
N PHE A 305 -2.94 -16.53 11.26
CA PHE A 305 -1.59 -16.94 11.61
C PHE A 305 -1.47 -18.47 11.72
N GLU A 306 -2.42 -19.13 12.38
CA GLU A 306 -2.45 -20.59 12.50
C GLU A 306 -2.58 -21.30 11.15
N LEU A 307 -3.46 -20.79 10.27
CA LEU A 307 -3.64 -21.31 8.91
C LEU A 307 -2.38 -21.13 8.07
N MET A 308 -1.79 -19.93 8.09
CA MET A 308 -0.55 -19.65 7.35
C MET A 308 0.66 -20.41 7.89
N SER A 309 0.63 -20.82 9.17
CA SER A 309 1.69 -21.61 9.80
C SER A 309 1.53 -23.12 9.58
N GLN A 310 0.42 -23.59 9.02
CA GLN A 310 0.23 -25.02 8.72
C GLN A 310 1.33 -25.51 7.78
N SER A 311 1.85 -26.71 8.06
CA SER A 311 2.71 -27.42 7.11
C SER A 311 1.85 -27.96 5.96
N LEU A 312 2.40 -27.92 4.75
CA LEU A 312 1.83 -28.60 3.60
C LEU A 312 1.72 -30.11 3.89
N PRO A 313 0.67 -30.77 3.38
CA PRO A 313 0.51 -32.21 3.54
C PRO A 313 1.70 -32.96 2.94
N GLU A 314 2.12 -34.06 3.59
CA GLU A 314 3.07 -35.00 2.99
C GLU A 314 2.46 -35.61 1.72
N SER A 315 3.31 -35.98 0.77
CA SER A 315 2.85 -36.56 -0.50
C SER A 315 1.97 -37.81 -0.26
N GLY A 316 0.75 -37.78 -0.78
CA GLY A 316 -0.23 -38.87 -0.63
C GLY A 316 -1.02 -38.87 0.68
N SER A 317 -0.77 -37.92 1.59
CA SER A 317 -1.60 -37.72 2.78
C SER A 317 -2.88 -36.94 2.47
N VAL A 318 -3.92 -37.14 3.27
CA VAL A 318 -5.19 -36.41 3.15
C VAL A 318 -5.06 -35.07 3.87
N GLU A 319 -5.40 -33.97 3.21
CA GLU A 319 -5.46 -32.65 3.83
C GLU A 319 -6.51 -32.62 4.96
N SER A 320 -6.13 -32.05 6.10
CA SER A 320 -7.09 -31.60 7.12
C SER A 320 -7.95 -30.44 6.61
N GLU A 321 -9.07 -30.15 7.27
CA GLU A 321 -9.93 -29.01 6.90
C GLU A 321 -9.19 -27.66 6.99
N ASP A 322 -8.33 -27.49 7.99
CA ASP A 322 -7.50 -26.29 8.13
C ASP A 322 -6.45 -26.18 7.02
N GLN A 323 -5.84 -27.29 6.58
CA GLN A 323 -4.94 -27.31 5.43
C GLN A 323 -5.67 -26.98 4.12
N LYS A 324 -6.88 -27.54 3.91
CA LYS A 324 -7.72 -27.21 2.75
C LYS A 324 -8.04 -25.71 2.73
N LEU A 325 -8.45 -25.16 3.87
CA LEU A 325 -8.74 -23.72 3.99
C LEU A 325 -7.49 -22.87 3.74
N ALA A 326 -6.35 -23.22 4.34
CA ALA A 326 -5.08 -22.51 4.11
C ALA A 326 -4.66 -22.56 2.63
N ARG A 327 -4.83 -23.71 1.97
CA ARG A 327 -4.60 -23.86 0.53
C ARG A 327 -5.52 -22.96 -0.27
N THR A 328 -6.82 -23.00 0.00
CA THR A 328 -7.81 -22.15 -0.67
C THR A 328 -7.45 -20.68 -0.53
N ILE A 329 -7.08 -20.22 0.67
CA ILE A 329 -6.66 -18.83 0.89
C ILE A 329 -5.45 -18.46 0.03
N VAL A 330 -4.40 -19.28 0.02
CA VAL A 330 -3.18 -19.00 -0.77
C VAL A 330 -3.48 -18.98 -2.26
N GLU A 331 -4.20 -19.99 -2.77
CA GLU A 331 -4.58 -20.05 -4.17
C GLU A 331 -5.46 -18.87 -4.58
N ASP A 332 -6.42 -18.48 -3.74
CA ASP A 332 -7.33 -17.37 -4.04
C ASP A 332 -6.62 -16.02 -3.97
N CYS A 333 -5.70 -15.80 -3.03
CA CYS A 333 -4.86 -14.60 -3.04
C CYS A 333 -4.13 -14.46 -4.38
N PHE A 334 -3.56 -15.55 -4.90
CA PHE A 334 -2.91 -15.54 -6.21
C PHE A 334 -3.85 -15.31 -7.39
N LYS A 335 -5.08 -15.86 -7.32
CA LYS A 335 -6.05 -15.81 -8.43
C LYS A 335 -6.93 -14.57 -8.44
N ARG A 336 -7.04 -13.84 -7.32
CA ARG A 336 -8.06 -12.79 -7.16
C ARG A 336 -7.50 -11.48 -6.62
N SER A 337 -6.41 -11.54 -5.85
CA SER A 337 -5.84 -10.34 -5.25
C SER A 337 -4.70 -9.77 -6.08
N PHE A 338 -4.55 -8.44 -6.07
CA PHE A 338 -3.40 -7.77 -6.68
C PHE A 338 -2.26 -7.58 -5.66
N GLY A 339 -2.57 -7.58 -4.38
CA GLY A 339 -1.60 -7.64 -3.30
C GLY A 339 -2.26 -8.10 -2.00
N PHE A 340 -1.54 -7.98 -0.89
CA PHE A 340 -2.10 -8.18 0.43
C PHE A 340 -1.51 -7.18 1.43
N LYS A 341 -2.37 -6.46 2.13
CA LYS A 341 -1.98 -5.44 3.09
C LYS A 341 -1.98 -6.02 4.51
N LEU A 342 -0.80 -6.09 5.12
CA LEU A 342 -0.66 -6.45 6.53
C LEU A 342 -1.15 -5.30 7.42
N ALA A 343 -2.30 -5.48 8.04
CA ALA A 343 -2.94 -4.53 8.93
C ALA A 343 -2.16 -4.34 10.24
N HIS A 344 -1.96 -3.08 10.63
CA HIS A 344 -1.29 -2.64 11.85
C HIS A 344 -1.97 -1.34 12.35
N GLY A 345 -1.47 -0.78 13.47
CA GLY A 345 -1.89 0.53 13.95
C GLY A 345 -3.25 0.48 14.66
N LEU A 346 -4.07 1.51 14.47
CA LEU A 346 -5.30 1.71 15.25
C LEU A 346 -6.30 0.54 15.15
N ILE A 347 -6.29 -0.19 14.03
CA ILE A 347 -7.18 -1.32 13.77
C ILE A 347 -7.05 -2.45 14.80
N LEU A 348 -5.89 -2.56 15.47
CA LEU A 348 -5.64 -3.53 16.54
C LEU A 348 -6.50 -3.27 17.78
N GLN A 349 -6.97 -2.03 17.98
CA GLN A 349 -7.87 -1.68 19.09
C GLN A 349 -9.27 -2.27 18.90
N VAL A 350 -9.63 -2.65 17.68
CA VAL A 350 -10.93 -3.24 17.34
C VAL A 350 -10.84 -4.74 17.12
N PHE A 351 -9.87 -5.17 16.31
CA PHE A 351 -9.77 -6.56 15.89
C PHE A 351 -8.77 -7.38 16.71
N GLY A 352 -8.04 -6.75 17.63
CA GLY A 352 -6.96 -7.40 18.36
C GLY A 352 -5.78 -7.73 17.45
N ASP A 353 -5.17 -8.89 17.65
CA ASP A 353 -4.03 -9.33 16.86
C ASP A 353 -4.43 -9.62 15.40
N THR A 354 -3.76 -8.96 14.46
CA THR A 354 -3.82 -9.22 13.02
C THR A 354 -2.68 -10.16 12.59
N LEU A 355 -2.78 -10.75 11.40
CA LEU A 355 -1.68 -11.53 10.81
C LEU A 355 -0.35 -10.75 10.77
N GLY A 356 -0.42 -9.47 10.38
CA GLY A 356 0.74 -8.57 10.37
C GLY A 356 1.38 -8.40 11.75
N SER A 357 0.56 -8.13 12.78
CA SER A 357 1.05 -7.99 14.15
C SER A 357 1.67 -9.29 14.69
N LEU A 358 1.15 -10.45 14.31
CA LEU A 358 1.66 -11.75 14.75
C LEU A 358 2.95 -12.13 14.03
N TRP A 359 3.07 -11.89 12.72
CA TRP A 359 4.35 -12.05 12.02
C TRP A 359 5.44 -11.10 12.50
N ARG A 360 5.06 -9.92 13.01
CA ARG A 360 5.98 -9.01 13.70
C ARG A 360 6.44 -9.57 15.06
N LYS A 361 5.54 -10.20 15.83
CA LYS A 361 5.84 -10.82 17.13
C LYS A 361 6.64 -12.12 17.00
N HIS A 362 6.44 -12.87 15.92
CA HIS A 362 7.04 -14.19 15.68
C HIS A 362 7.98 -14.14 14.47
N GLU A 363 9.15 -13.50 14.63
CA GLU A 363 10.07 -13.28 13.52
C GLU A 363 10.43 -14.57 12.77
N GLY A 364 10.24 -14.56 11.45
CA GLY A 364 10.56 -15.68 10.58
C GLY A 364 9.43 -16.68 10.35
N SER A 365 8.34 -16.62 11.13
CA SER A 365 7.17 -17.50 10.96
C SER A 365 6.51 -17.35 9.59
N ASP A 366 6.63 -16.18 8.98
CA ASP A 366 6.12 -15.84 7.65
C ASP A 366 6.89 -16.48 6.50
N ASN A 367 8.00 -17.19 6.78
CA ASN A 367 8.92 -17.70 5.75
C ASN A 367 9.55 -19.05 6.14
N VAL A 368 8.78 -19.93 6.79
CA VAL A 368 9.24 -21.29 7.13
C VAL A 368 9.00 -22.22 5.95
N PRO A 369 10.06 -22.81 5.33
CA PRO A 369 9.89 -23.72 4.19
C PRO A 369 8.91 -24.86 4.50
N GLY A 370 8.05 -25.14 3.53
CA GLY A 370 7.00 -26.16 3.65
C GLY A 370 5.69 -25.70 4.31
N THR A 371 5.54 -24.42 4.68
CA THR A 371 4.26 -23.87 5.17
C THR A 371 3.49 -23.09 4.10
N TYR A 372 2.20 -22.82 4.36
CA TYR A 372 1.38 -21.98 3.48
C TYR A 372 1.88 -20.52 3.42
N ALA A 373 2.42 -19.98 4.51
CA ALA A 373 3.07 -18.66 4.51
C ALA A 373 4.25 -18.62 3.53
N HIS A 374 5.11 -19.65 3.55
CA HIS A 374 6.24 -19.72 2.63
C HIS A 374 5.81 -20.02 1.19
N TRP A 375 4.75 -20.81 0.98
CA TRP A 375 4.16 -20.97 -0.35
C TRP A 375 3.68 -19.63 -0.92
N LEU A 376 2.96 -18.84 -0.12
CA LEU A 376 2.53 -17.49 -0.51
C LEU A 376 3.72 -16.59 -0.85
N ARG A 377 4.76 -16.54 -0.01
CA ARG A 377 5.96 -15.74 -0.28
C ARG A 377 6.71 -16.18 -1.54
N TYR A 378 6.90 -17.49 -1.70
CA TYR A 378 7.57 -18.04 -2.86
C TYR A 378 6.83 -17.69 -4.14
N GLY A 379 5.51 -17.87 -4.17
CA GLY A 379 4.72 -17.55 -5.35
C GLY A 379 4.68 -16.05 -5.64
N MET A 380 4.62 -15.18 -4.62
CA MET A 380 4.67 -13.72 -4.79
C MET A 380 5.95 -13.22 -5.47
N GLU A 381 7.06 -13.95 -5.31
CA GLU A 381 8.33 -13.65 -5.97
C GLU A 381 8.44 -14.30 -7.36
N ARG A 382 7.93 -15.51 -7.52
CA ARG A 382 8.23 -16.38 -8.67
C ARG A 382 7.13 -16.52 -9.70
N TRP A 383 5.90 -16.17 -9.37
CA TRP A 383 4.75 -16.36 -10.24
C TRP A 383 4.04 -15.04 -10.52
N CYS A 384 3.36 -15.02 -11.64
CA CYS A 384 2.54 -13.91 -12.06
C CYS A 384 1.14 -14.41 -12.40
N PRO A 385 0.08 -13.76 -11.90
CA PRO A 385 -1.27 -13.98 -12.39
C PRO A 385 -1.38 -13.62 -13.88
N ASP A 386 -2.21 -14.36 -14.61
CA ASP A 386 -2.43 -14.14 -16.05
C ASP A 386 -3.31 -12.90 -16.35
N HIS A 387 -4.01 -12.39 -15.34
CA HIS A 387 -4.94 -11.27 -15.43
C HIS A 387 -4.48 -10.07 -14.59
N LEU A 388 -4.94 -8.89 -14.99
CA LEU A 388 -4.88 -7.68 -14.17
C LEU A 388 -6.18 -7.55 -13.36
N PRO A 389 -6.16 -6.85 -12.21
CA PRO A 389 -7.39 -6.53 -11.51
C PRO A 389 -8.28 -5.66 -12.39
N GLU A 390 -9.60 -5.78 -12.20
CA GLU A 390 -10.55 -4.84 -12.79
C GLU A 390 -10.69 -3.62 -11.89
N THR A 391 -10.94 -2.45 -12.48
CA THR A 391 -11.31 -1.26 -11.71
C THR A 391 -12.80 -1.28 -11.39
N GLU A 392 -13.16 -0.82 -10.20
CA GLU A 392 -14.55 -0.52 -9.87
C GLU A 392 -15.03 0.69 -10.68
N VAL A 393 -16.33 0.71 -10.99
CA VAL A 393 -16.99 1.84 -11.63
C VAL A 393 -17.59 2.73 -10.54
N PHE A 394 -17.08 3.94 -10.40
CA PHE A 394 -17.66 4.90 -9.46
C PHE A 394 -19.01 5.42 -9.93
N GLU A 395 -19.99 5.45 -9.03
CA GLU A 395 -21.20 6.23 -9.24
C GLU A 395 -20.86 7.72 -9.16
N ARG A 396 -21.40 8.52 -10.09
CA ARG A 396 -21.22 9.97 -10.03
C ARG A 396 -22.10 10.54 -8.92
N LEU A 397 -21.47 10.94 -7.82
CA LEU A 397 -22.14 11.56 -6.69
C LEU A 397 -22.25 13.08 -6.87
N GLU A 398 -23.25 13.68 -6.25
CA GLU A 398 -23.33 15.14 -6.11
C GLU A 398 -22.17 15.66 -5.26
N PRO A 399 -21.61 16.83 -5.60
CA PRO A 399 -20.52 17.38 -4.83
C PRO A 399 -20.98 17.74 -3.40
N VAL A 400 -20.16 17.42 -2.41
CA VAL A 400 -20.43 17.80 -1.00
C VAL A 400 -20.23 19.30 -0.79
N LYS A 401 -19.52 19.95 -1.71
CA LYS A 401 -19.25 21.38 -1.72
C LYS A 401 -18.93 21.87 -3.14
N THR A 402 -19.48 23.04 -3.48
CA THR A 402 -19.09 23.83 -4.64
C THR A 402 -18.45 25.12 -4.16
N GLY A 403 -17.16 25.30 -4.43
CA GLY A 403 -16.38 26.44 -3.97
C GLY A 403 -14.91 26.08 -3.72
N PRO A 404 -14.10 27.05 -3.27
CA PRO A 404 -12.64 26.92 -3.18
C PRO A 404 -12.21 25.83 -2.20
N LEU A 405 -11.34 24.88 -2.60
CA LEU A 405 -10.89 23.75 -1.77
C LEU A 405 -10.38 24.18 -0.38
N LEU A 406 -9.62 25.27 -0.33
CA LEU A 406 -8.90 25.73 0.87
C LEU A 406 -9.64 26.79 1.69
N ARG A 407 -10.93 27.04 1.42
CA ARG A 407 -11.77 27.97 2.20
C ARG A 407 -13.07 27.30 2.64
N ASP A 408 -13.67 27.72 3.74
CA ASP A 408 -14.95 27.13 4.19
C ASP A 408 -16.14 27.62 3.33
N GLU A 409 -16.02 28.80 2.73
CA GLU A 409 -17.01 29.45 1.84
C GLU A 409 -16.50 29.50 0.39
#